data_AF-A0A350UMK2-F1
#
_entry.id   AF-A0A350UMK2-F1
#
_cell.length_a   1.000
_cell.length_b   1.000
_cell.length_c   1.000
_cell.angle_alpha   90.00
_cell.angle_beta   90.00
_cell.angle_gamma   90.00
#
_symmetry.space_group_name_H-M   'P 1'
#
loop_
_entity.id
_entity.type
_entity.pdbx_description
1 polymer ?
#
loop_
_entity_poly.entity_id
_entity_poly.type
_entity_poly.pdbx_seq_one_letter_code
_entity_poly.pdbx_strand_id
1 'polypeptide(L)'
;MSFSINTNIASMQAQEYLRTTTEFQGKTINRVTSGLRIISSGDDAAGLAIANSYRSDQAVLTQGIRNANDGLATLQTIDSGMNNIAKLLDRGRTLAAQSASGTFTGDRSVLSDEFKSVMSEIDRQAQAIGLSQGGDFARNISVFVGGGRGADGDKTITNGSVSVNLTSSTVDSRSLGLSSFAVTGAADLNVQTTFDTAKASATTMSVNFSGAGFNDMAVTVNLNGVNDLNGLVTAFNEGIAAAAAGGGAANTAFKNANITAAVSEDGKSFTLNSADAAFSVEEVGGAGAARNFLGTTAGAQVKVAGGLESKELSYSAIAATDGGSGTTQKITISTTDADGAIQSLDITLQGLTDNTTALTAEAASQQINTALQGSGIDVLKKLVAAESGDGTNNITLAGLSDFKITVHQNSLGSANTTGIGHAQKGTTVASAEVSGGSNVSILNETSAKQAVTKLAEAVTKLGQAQAVVGKGQNQFNFAVSLASTQLTNLAASESRIRDADLALEAANLTKAQILQQAGVAALAQANSAPQAVLSLLRG
;
A
#
# COMPACT_ATOMS: atom_id res chain seq x y z
N MET A 1 74.73 40.41 38.15
CA MET A 1 73.44 40.00 38.72
C MET A 1 72.98 41.10 39.66
N SER A 2 72.03 41.94 39.21
CA SER A 2 71.43 42.97 40.07
C SER A 2 70.61 42.26 41.15
N PHE A 3 71.00 42.39 42.41
CA PHE A 3 70.24 41.87 43.56
C PHE A 3 69.18 42.92 43.96
N SER A 4 67.92 42.67 43.62
CA SER A 4 66.78 43.44 44.10
C SER A 4 66.20 42.78 45.35
N ILE A 5 66.13 43.51 46.46
CA ILE A 5 65.59 43.02 47.74
C ILE A 5 64.05 43.09 47.77
N ASN A 6 63.46 44.03 47.02
CA ASN A 6 62.01 44.25 46.99
C ASN A 6 61.26 43.28 46.06
N THR A 7 61.96 42.61 45.14
CA THR A 7 61.34 41.69 44.18
C THR A 7 62.13 40.39 44.12
N ASN A 8 61.63 39.35 44.78
CA ASN A 8 62.26 38.03 44.79
C ASN A 8 61.86 37.22 43.54
N ILE A 9 62.67 37.33 42.50
CA ILE A 9 62.46 36.66 41.21
C ILE A 9 62.46 35.13 41.36
N ALA A 10 63.30 34.57 42.25
CA ALA A 10 63.36 33.11 42.47
C ALA A 10 62.08 32.57 43.12
N SER A 11 61.48 33.32 44.05
CA SER A 11 60.20 32.96 44.68
C SER A 11 59.04 33.12 43.71
N MET A 12 59.01 34.18 42.90
CA MET A 12 57.99 34.34 41.85
C MET A 12 58.07 33.23 40.79
N GLN A 13 59.27 32.82 40.40
CA GLN A 13 59.48 31.68 39.50
C GLN A 13 59.00 30.36 40.13
N ALA A 14 59.34 30.10 41.40
CA ALA A 14 58.87 28.92 42.12
C ALA A 14 57.34 28.89 42.28
N GLN A 15 56.70 30.05 42.51
CA GLN A 15 55.25 30.19 42.56
C GLN A 15 54.60 29.91 41.19
N GLU A 16 55.18 30.40 40.10
CA GLU A 16 54.67 30.14 38.75
C GLU A 16 54.81 28.65 38.35
N TYR A 17 55.92 28.00 38.73
CA TYR A 17 56.08 26.55 38.55
C TYR A 17 55.10 25.74 39.40
N LEU A 18 54.83 26.16 40.64
CA LEU A 18 53.80 25.55 41.48
C LEU A 18 52.41 25.72 40.88
N ARG A 19 52.05 26.92 40.41
CA ARG A 19 50.78 27.20 39.74
C ARG A 19 50.59 26.29 38.52
N THR A 20 51.61 26.22 37.66
CA THR A 20 51.61 25.35 36.48
C THR A 20 51.46 23.86 36.86
N THR A 21 52.12 23.43 37.94
CA THR A 21 52.05 22.04 38.42
C THR A 21 50.69 21.71 39.02
N THR A 22 50.08 22.63 39.77
CA THR A 22 48.73 22.47 40.33
C THR A 22 47.67 22.45 39.24
N GLU A 23 47.80 23.28 38.21
CA GLU A 23 46.92 23.24 37.03
C GLU A 23 47.06 21.91 36.26
N PHE A 24 48.30 21.43 36.05
CA PHE A 24 48.57 20.14 35.42
C PHE A 24 47.98 18.97 36.22
N GLN A 25 48.20 18.96 37.54
CA GLN A 25 47.63 17.96 38.46
C GLN A 25 46.10 17.95 38.40
N GLY A 26 45.46 19.12 38.41
CA GLY A 26 44.00 19.23 38.32
C GLY A 26 43.44 18.65 37.02
N LYS A 27 44.09 18.92 35.88
CA LYS A 27 43.71 18.32 34.59
C LYS A 27 43.86 16.80 34.58
N THR A 28 44.97 16.29 35.10
CA THR A 28 45.22 14.84 35.16
C THR A 28 44.26 14.12 36.11
N ILE A 29 43.90 14.72 37.25
CA ILE A 29 42.85 14.18 38.13
C ILE A 29 41.52 14.06 37.38
N ASN A 30 41.12 15.10 36.64
CA ASN A 30 39.88 15.07 35.87
C ASN A 30 39.91 14.01 34.75
N ARG A 31 41.07 13.78 34.10
CA ARG A 31 41.24 12.76 33.06
C ARG A 31 41.24 11.34 33.60
N VAL A 32 41.91 11.09 34.72
CA VAL A 32 41.87 9.77 35.39
C VAL A 32 40.48 9.45 35.92
N THR A 33 39.78 10.43 36.48
CA THR A 33 38.43 10.23 37.06
C THR A 33 37.34 10.06 36.00
N SER A 34 37.42 10.79 34.87
CA SER A 34 36.46 10.67 33.77
C SER A 34 36.79 9.52 32.82
N GLY A 35 38.04 9.04 32.80
CA GLY A 35 38.54 8.10 31.78
C GLY A 35 38.69 8.72 30.40
N LEU A 36 38.45 10.03 30.25
CA LEU A 36 38.47 10.74 28.97
C LEU A 36 39.69 11.67 28.90
N ARG A 37 40.38 11.65 27.76
CA ARG A 37 41.47 12.56 27.39
C ARG A 37 40.95 13.98 27.15
N ILE A 38 39.77 14.11 26.53
CA ILE A 38 39.14 15.38 26.17
C ILE A 38 37.87 15.56 27.00
N ILE A 39 37.92 16.48 27.97
CA ILE A 39 36.84 16.72 28.93
C ILE A 39 36.13 18.04 28.64
N SER A 40 36.89 19.07 28.27
CA SER A 40 36.40 20.41 27.97
C SER A 40 36.76 20.82 26.54
N SER A 41 36.00 21.76 25.97
CA SER A 41 36.31 22.36 24.66
C SER A 41 37.63 23.12 24.64
N GLY A 42 38.17 23.49 25.81
CA GLY A 42 39.46 24.13 25.95
C GLY A 42 40.66 23.18 25.84
N ASP A 43 40.46 21.87 25.95
CA ASP A 43 41.56 20.89 25.81
C ASP A 43 41.82 20.52 24.34
N ASP A 44 40.76 20.26 23.57
CA ASP A 44 40.82 20.01 22.13
C ASP A 44 39.44 20.25 21.48
N ALA A 45 39.22 21.45 20.95
CA ALA A 45 37.95 21.83 20.35
C ALA A 45 37.60 20.99 19.10
N ALA A 46 38.61 20.65 18.27
CA ALA A 46 38.41 19.90 17.04
C ALA A 46 38.14 18.42 17.32
N GLY A 47 38.93 17.81 18.22
CA GLY A 47 38.73 16.44 18.67
C GLY A 47 37.38 16.24 19.36
N LEU A 48 36.96 17.19 20.21
CA LEU A 48 35.65 17.16 20.85
C LEU A 48 34.50 17.26 19.84
N ALA A 49 34.64 18.10 18.80
CA ALA A 49 33.62 18.23 17.75
C ALA A 49 33.43 16.91 16.97
N ILE A 50 34.53 16.25 16.58
CA ILE A 50 34.49 14.96 15.88
C ILE A 50 33.93 13.87 16.79
N ALA A 51 34.37 13.80 18.06
CA ALA A 51 33.86 12.84 19.03
C ALA A 51 32.35 13.01 19.27
N ASN A 52 31.85 14.25 19.37
CA ASN A 52 30.42 14.52 19.48
C ASN A 52 29.64 14.08 18.22
N SER A 53 30.23 14.23 17.03
CA SER A 53 29.64 13.70 15.79
C SER A 53 29.55 12.18 15.83
N TYR A 54 30.63 11.48 16.20
CA TYR A 54 30.61 10.01 16.32
C TYR A 54 29.63 9.52 17.37
N ARG A 55 29.53 10.20 18.52
CA ARG A 55 28.53 9.89 19.55
C ARG A 55 27.10 10.05 19.01
N SER A 56 26.85 11.12 18.23
CA SER A 56 25.57 11.35 17.57
C SER A 56 25.25 10.23 16.56
N ASP A 57 26.21 9.88 15.71
CA ASP A 57 26.05 8.83 14.70
C ASP A 57 25.79 7.46 15.35
N GLN A 58 26.51 7.13 16.44
CA GLN A 58 26.27 5.92 17.22
C GLN A 58 24.86 5.87 17.81
N ALA A 59 24.36 6.98 18.36
CA ALA A 59 23.00 7.04 18.90
C ALA A 59 21.95 6.81 17.79
N VAL A 60 22.15 7.40 16.62
CA VAL A 60 21.29 7.20 15.45
C VAL A 60 21.33 5.75 14.97
N LEU A 61 22.53 5.17 14.79
CA LEU A 61 22.68 3.76 14.37
C LEU A 61 22.10 2.78 15.40
N THR A 62 22.22 3.07 16.69
CA THR A 62 21.66 2.20 17.76
C THR A 62 20.13 2.20 17.71
N GLN A 63 19.51 3.35 17.48
CA GLN A 63 18.05 3.41 17.26
C GLN A 63 17.67 2.77 15.91
N GLY A 64 18.47 3.00 14.86
CA GLY A 64 18.23 2.45 13.54
C GLY A 64 18.30 0.92 13.49
N ILE A 65 19.23 0.29 14.22
CA ILE A 65 19.28 -1.16 14.41
C ILE A 65 18.01 -1.67 15.09
N ARG A 66 17.49 -0.96 16.11
CA ARG A 66 16.21 -1.31 16.75
C ARG A 66 15.06 -1.22 15.76
N ASN A 67 14.95 -0.11 15.03
CA ASN A 67 13.93 0.06 13.99
C ASN A 67 14.01 -1.05 12.91
N ALA A 68 15.23 -1.43 12.49
CA ALA A 68 15.46 -2.49 11.52
C ALA A 68 15.06 -3.87 12.06
N ASN A 69 15.29 -4.16 13.34
CA ASN A 69 14.83 -5.38 13.99
C ASN A 69 13.30 -5.41 14.12
N ASP A 70 12.66 -4.29 14.42
CA ASP A 70 11.19 -4.18 14.43
C ASP A 70 10.63 -4.44 13.03
N GLY A 71 11.22 -3.85 11.99
CA GLY A 71 10.87 -4.13 10.58
C GLY A 71 11.11 -5.59 10.17
N LEU A 72 12.16 -6.23 10.70
CA LEU A 72 12.40 -7.66 10.49
C LEU A 72 11.32 -8.51 11.17
N ALA A 73 10.93 -8.17 12.41
CA ALA A 73 9.91 -8.88 13.16
C ALA A 73 8.52 -8.78 12.52
N THR A 74 8.18 -7.64 11.91
CA THR A 74 6.94 -7.51 11.14
C THR A 74 6.97 -8.40 9.90
N LEU A 75 8.08 -8.40 9.14
CA LEU A 75 8.23 -9.29 7.97
C LEU A 75 8.22 -10.78 8.34
N GLN A 76 8.73 -11.18 9.51
CA GLN A 76 8.67 -12.56 10.00
C GLN A 76 7.24 -12.98 10.39
N THR A 77 6.48 -12.05 10.99
CA THR A 77 5.07 -12.24 11.31
C THR A 77 4.25 -12.43 10.03
N ILE A 78 4.48 -11.57 9.04
CA ILE A 78 3.89 -11.64 7.72
C ILE A 78 4.22 -12.97 7.02
N ASP A 79 5.48 -13.40 7.02
CA ASP A 79 5.90 -14.68 6.44
C ASP A 79 5.25 -15.88 7.14
N SER A 80 5.14 -15.83 8.47
CA SER A 80 4.44 -16.87 9.24
C SER A 80 2.95 -16.96 8.88
N GLY A 81 2.28 -15.82 8.72
CA GLY A 81 0.89 -15.78 8.25
C GLY A 81 0.71 -16.29 6.83
N MET A 82 1.61 -15.90 5.91
CA MET A 82 1.61 -16.42 4.54
C MET A 82 1.81 -17.94 4.49
N ASN A 83 2.64 -18.51 5.37
CA ASN A 83 2.79 -19.96 5.49
C ASN A 83 1.50 -20.65 5.98
N ASN A 84 0.70 -20.00 6.84
CA ASN A 84 -0.62 -20.53 7.21
C ASN A 84 -1.61 -20.42 6.05
N ILE A 85 -1.59 -19.33 5.29
CA ILE A 85 -2.39 -19.18 4.05
C ILE A 85 -2.01 -20.26 3.03
N ALA A 86 -0.73 -20.57 2.86
CA ALA A 86 -0.28 -21.66 1.97
C ALA A 86 -0.92 -23.01 2.34
N LYS A 87 -0.95 -23.36 3.63
CA LYS A 87 -1.60 -24.60 4.12
C LYS A 87 -3.12 -24.59 3.86
N LEU A 88 -3.76 -23.44 3.98
CA LEU A 88 -5.18 -23.29 3.67
C LEU A 88 -5.45 -23.44 2.17
N LEU A 89 -4.59 -22.88 1.31
CA LEU A 89 -4.65 -23.08 -0.14
C LEU A 89 -4.48 -24.56 -0.51
N ASP A 90 -3.54 -25.25 0.12
CA ASP A 90 -3.36 -26.70 -0.07
C ASP A 90 -4.60 -27.47 0.38
N ARG A 91 -5.20 -27.11 1.54
CA ARG A 91 -6.47 -27.70 1.99
C ARG A 91 -7.58 -27.45 0.97
N GLY A 92 -7.76 -26.22 0.52
CA GLY A 92 -8.72 -25.86 -0.52
C GLY A 92 -8.49 -26.67 -1.81
N ARG A 93 -7.24 -26.87 -2.20
CA ARG A 93 -6.87 -27.67 -3.38
C ARG A 93 -7.19 -29.15 -3.22
N THR A 94 -7.02 -29.72 -2.04
CA THR A 94 -7.43 -31.11 -1.76
C THR A 94 -8.96 -31.28 -1.85
N LEU A 95 -9.73 -30.33 -1.31
CA LEU A 95 -11.19 -30.33 -1.41
C LEU A 95 -11.66 -30.18 -2.86
N ALA A 96 -11.04 -29.26 -3.61
CA ALA A 96 -11.29 -29.07 -5.03
C ALA A 96 -10.94 -30.33 -5.84
N ALA A 97 -9.81 -30.99 -5.56
CA ALA A 97 -9.43 -32.23 -6.23
C ALA A 97 -10.36 -33.40 -5.90
N GLN A 98 -10.80 -33.50 -4.64
CA GLN A 98 -11.79 -34.51 -4.22
C GLN A 98 -13.12 -34.30 -4.95
N SER A 99 -13.58 -33.06 -5.05
CA SER A 99 -14.77 -32.75 -5.87
C SER A 99 -14.48 -32.99 -7.35
N ALA A 100 -13.31 -32.65 -7.89
CA ALA A 100 -13.00 -32.85 -9.32
C ALA A 100 -12.99 -34.32 -9.78
N SER A 101 -13.01 -35.30 -8.86
CA SER A 101 -13.05 -36.72 -9.22
C SER A 101 -14.45 -37.17 -9.64
N GLY A 102 -14.56 -37.77 -10.84
CA GLY A 102 -15.80 -38.37 -11.33
C GLY A 102 -16.25 -39.63 -10.57
N THR A 103 -15.36 -40.25 -9.79
CA THR A 103 -15.69 -41.39 -8.92
C THR A 103 -16.23 -40.97 -7.55
N PHE A 104 -16.30 -39.66 -7.25
CA PHE A 104 -16.82 -39.16 -5.99
C PHE A 104 -18.34 -39.34 -5.92
N THR A 105 -18.81 -40.12 -4.95
CA THR A 105 -20.23 -40.47 -4.75
C THR A 105 -20.90 -39.72 -3.59
N GLY A 106 -20.15 -38.87 -2.87
CA GLY A 106 -20.66 -38.08 -1.75
C GLY A 106 -21.34 -36.78 -2.20
N ASP A 107 -21.79 -35.99 -1.22
CA ASP A 107 -22.41 -34.69 -1.46
C ASP A 107 -21.35 -33.59 -1.67
N ARG A 108 -21.36 -32.98 -2.86
CA ARG A 108 -20.45 -31.89 -3.25
C ARG A 108 -20.79 -30.57 -2.55
N SER A 109 -22.01 -30.41 -2.04
CA SER A 109 -22.41 -29.25 -1.25
C SER A 109 -21.63 -29.18 0.06
N VAL A 110 -21.46 -30.30 0.74
CA VAL A 110 -20.70 -30.37 2.01
C VAL A 110 -19.23 -30.00 1.80
N LEU A 111 -18.62 -30.49 0.72
CA LEU A 111 -17.25 -30.08 0.34
C LEU A 111 -17.19 -28.59 0.03
N SER A 112 -18.19 -28.07 -0.68
CA SER A 112 -18.26 -26.65 -1.03
C SER A 112 -18.39 -25.75 0.20
N ASP A 113 -19.13 -26.15 1.22
CA ASP A 113 -19.25 -25.38 2.48
C ASP A 113 -17.91 -25.35 3.23
N GLU A 114 -17.21 -26.49 3.30
CA GLU A 114 -15.86 -26.53 3.86
C GLU A 114 -14.90 -25.63 3.06
N PHE A 115 -14.96 -25.70 1.73
CA PHE A 115 -14.14 -24.87 0.85
C PHE A 115 -14.37 -23.37 1.09
N LYS A 116 -15.63 -22.94 1.23
CA LYS A 116 -15.99 -21.55 1.55
C LYS A 116 -15.43 -21.12 2.91
N SER A 117 -15.51 -21.99 3.92
CA SER A 117 -14.92 -21.71 5.22
C SER A 117 -13.40 -21.54 5.12
N VAL A 118 -12.71 -22.33 4.29
CA VAL A 118 -11.27 -22.19 4.04
C VAL A 118 -10.97 -20.88 3.31
N MET A 119 -11.77 -20.47 2.33
CA MET A 119 -11.58 -19.18 1.65
C MET A 119 -11.77 -17.99 2.60
N SER A 120 -12.83 -18.02 3.43
CA SER A 120 -13.05 -16.99 4.46
C SER A 120 -11.93 -16.97 5.50
N GLU A 121 -11.39 -18.14 5.87
CA GLU A 121 -10.23 -18.22 6.75
C GLU A 121 -8.98 -17.58 6.12
N ILE A 122 -8.74 -17.79 4.81
CA ILE A 122 -7.64 -17.12 4.09
C ILE A 122 -7.80 -15.60 4.17
N ASP A 123 -9.00 -15.08 3.93
CA ASP A 123 -9.27 -13.64 4.01
C ASP A 123 -9.04 -13.09 5.42
N ARG A 124 -9.49 -13.81 6.45
CA ARG A 124 -9.25 -13.41 7.85
C ARG A 124 -7.76 -13.39 8.17
N GLN A 125 -6.99 -14.38 7.72
CA GLN A 125 -5.54 -14.44 7.96
C GLN A 125 -4.81 -13.33 7.20
N ALA A 126 -5.20 -13.05 5.95
CA ALA A 126 -4.63 -11.96 5.15
C ALA A 126 -4.87 -10.59 5.80
N GLN A 127 -6.07 -10.35 6.34
CA GLN A 127 -6.38 -9.15 7.12
C GLN A 127 -5.59 -9.09 8.43
N ALA A 128 -5.47 -10.21 9.16
CA ALA A 128 -4.75 -10.25 10.44
C ALA A 128 -3.26 -9.92 10.29
N ILE A 129 -2.63 -10.29 9.16
CA ILE A 129 -1.24 -9.89 8.85
C ILE A 129 -1.15 -8.57 8.09
N GLY A 130 -2.27 -7.89 7.82
CA GLY A 130 -2.36 -6.60 7.13
C GLY A 130 -1.92 -6.60 5.66
N LEU A 131 -1.97 -7.75 4.99
CA LEU A 131 -1.70 -7.91 3.55
C LEU A 131 -2.98 -8.14 2.72
N SER A 132 -4.14 -7.70 3.21
CA SER A 132 -5.33 -7.54 2.37
C SER A 132 -5.19 -6.31 1.47
N GLN A 133 -6.02 -6.21 0.42
CA GLN A 133 -6.12 -4.97 -0.35
C GLN A 133 -6.48 -3.79 0.59
N GLY A 134 -5.70 -2.71 0.52
CA GLY A 134 -5.82 -1.56 1.45
C GLY A 134 -5.32 -1.83 2.88
N GLY A 135 -4.73 -2.99 3.15
CA GLY A 135 -4.20 -3.36 4.46
C GLY A 135 -2.98 -2.54 4.89
N ASP A 136 -2.70 -2.54 6.19
CA ASP A 136 -1.66 -1.67 6.76
C ASP A 136 -0.23 -1.93 6.25
N PHE A 137 0.03 -3.14 5.79
CA PHE A 137 1.34 -3.56 5.29
C PHE A 137 1.37 -3.76 3.77
N ALA A 138 0.25 -3.59 3.06
CA ALA A 138 0.18 -3.59 1.61
C ALA A 138 0.66 -2.26 0.99
N ARG A 139 1.80 -1.76 1.48
CA ARG A 139 2.41 -0.49 1.09
C ARG A 139 3.94 -0.60 1.11
N ASN A 140 4.64 0.47 0.74
CA ASN A 140 6.08 0.53 0.90
C ASN A 140 6.45 0.66 2.40
N ILE A 141 7.11 -0.35 2.95
CA ILE A 141 7.67 -0.32 4.31
C ILE A 141 9.08 0.29 4.22
N SER A 142 9.22 1.56 4.60
CA SER A 142 10.52 2.24 4.71
C SER A 142 10.96 2.35 6.16
N VAL A 143 12.10 1.76 6.50
CA VAL A 143 12.69 1.82 7.85
C VAL A 143 14.03 2.53 7.81
N PHE A 144 14.17 3.55 8.64
CA PHE A 144 15.42 4.27 8.80
C PHE A 144 16.36 3.52 9.75
N VAL A 145 17.51 3.09 9.22
CA VAL A 145 18.56 2.33 9.93
C VAL A 145 19.75 3.24 10.29
N GLY A 146 19.85 4.42 9.68
CA GLY A 146 20.92 5.39 9.93
C GLY A 146 22.15 5.18 9.04
N GLY A 147 23.16 6.04 9.21
CA GLY A 147 24.44 5.93 8.47
C GLY A 147 24.42 6.43 7.02
N GLY A 148 23.31 7.02 6.56
CA GLY A 148 23.23 7.64 5.24
C GLY A 148 24.20 8.81 5.11
N ARG A 149 24.76 8.99 3.91
CA ARG A 149 25.57 10.16 3.54
C ARG A 149 24.98 10.79 2.29
N GLY A 150 24.87 12.12 2.27
CA GLY A 150 24.33 12.87 1.15
C GLY A 150 24.67 14.37 1.26
N ALA A 151 24.56 15.08 0.14
CA ALA A 151 24.74 16.54 0.11
C ALA A 151 23.59 17.29 0.79
N ASP A 152 22.42 16.64 0.91
CA ASP A 152 21.18 17.20 1.47
C ASP A 152 20.63 16.27 2.57
N GLY A 153 19.85 16.82 3.52
CA GLY A 153 19.23 16.05 4.60
C GLY A 153 18.30 14.93 4.09
N ASP A 154 17.57 15.17 3.00
CA ASP A 154 16.63 14.20 2.42
C ASP A 154 17.35 12.98 1.83
N LYS A 155 18.41 13.20 1.03
CA LYS A 155 19.27 12.13 0.50
C LYS A 155 19.97 11.33 1.60
N THR A 156 20.28 11.99 2.72
CA THR A 156 20.88 11.34 3.90
C THR A 156 19.87 10.38 4.55
N ILE A 157 18.59 10.77 4.60
CA ILE A 157 17.51 9.92 5.13
C ILE A 157 17.21 8.77 4.17
N THR A 158 17.08 9.04 2.87
CA THR A 158 16.82 8.01 1.85
C THR A 158 17.92 6.95 1.83
N ASN A 159 19.19 7.38 1.78
CA ASN A 159 20.34 6.48 1.73
C ASN A 159 20.58 5.74 3.06
N GLY A 160 20.05 6.26 4.17
CA GLY A 160 20.06 5.61 5.49
C GLY A 160 18.84 4.73 5.75
N SER A 161 17.94 4.56 4.77
CA SER A 161 16.71 3.78 4.91
C SER A 161 16.73 2.53 4.04
N VAL A 162 16.05 1.49 4.51
CA VAL A 162 15.77 0.27 3.74
C VAL A 162 14.28 0.25 3.45
N SER A 163 13.92 0.15 2.17
CA SER A 163 12.53 0.11 1.71
C SER A 163 12.18 -1.26 1.13
N VAL A 164 11.06 -1.82 1.56
CA VAL A 164 10.46 -3.05 1.00
C VAL A 164 9.07 -2.71 0.47
N ASN A 165 8.88 -2.87 -0.85
CA ASN A 165 7.59 -2.60 -1.48
C ASN A 165 6.71 -3.86 -1.45
N LEU A 166 5.65 -3.84 -0.65
CA LEU A 166 4.67 -4.94 -0.51
C LEU A 166 3.34 -4.64 -1.20
N THR A 167 3.25 -3.55 -1.96
CA THR A 167 2.00 -3.03 -2.53
C THR A 167 1.35 -4.01 -3.51
N SER A 168 2.15 -4.80 -4.22
CA SER A 168 1.68 -5.87 -5.13
C SER A 168 1.73 -7.27 -4.50
N SER A 169 1.93 -7.37 -3.19
CA SER A 169 2.11 -8.63 -2.45
C SER A 169 0.92 -8.95 -1.54
N THR A 170 -0.28 -8.50 -1.91
CA THR A 170 -1.52 -8.81 -1.19
C THR A 170 -1.91 -10.29 -1.36
N VAL A 171 -2.46 -10.89 -0.30
CA VAL A 171 -2.67 -12.36 -0.21
C VAL A 171 -4.09 -12.76 0.24
N ASP A 172 -5.04 -11.85 0.19
CA ASP A 172 -6.46 -12.17 0.33
C ASP A 172 -6.92 -13.08 -0.84
N SER A 173 -8.02 -13.82 -0.63
CA SER A 173 -8.59 -14.74 -1.62
C SER A 173 -8.77 -14.07 -2.98
N ARG A 174 -9.09 -12.77 -2.97
CA ARG A 174 -9.23 -11.95 -4.16
C ARG A 174 -7.91 -11.66 -4.88
N SER A 175 -6.88 -11.16 -4.19
CA SER A 175 -5.57 -10.89 -4.83
C SER A 175 -4.93 -12.17 -5.37
N LEU A 176 -5.20 -13.28 -4.69
CA LEU A 176 -4.81 -14.61 -5.12
C LEU A 176 -5.63 -15.13 -6.32
N GLY A 177 -6.72 -14.47 -6.71
CA GLY A 177 -7.56 -14.82 -7.86
C GLY A 177 -8.59 -15.92 -7.60
N LEU A 178 -8.96 -16.12 -6.33
CA LEU A 178 -9.90 -17.14 -5.85
C LEU A 178 -11.31 -16.60 -5.59
N SER A 179 -11.48 -15.29 -5.65
CA SER A 179 -12.77 -14.61 -5.64
C SER A 179 -12.80 -13.56 -6.75
N SER A 180 -13.98 -13.36 -7.33
CA SER A 180 -14.20 -12.47 -8.48
C SER A 180 -15.51 -11.71 -8.30
N PHE A 181 -15.64 -10.54 -8.90
CA PHE A 181 -16.90 -9.81 -8.85
C PHE A 181 -17.90 -10.46 -9.78
N ALA A 182 -19.08 -10.80 -9.26
CA ALA A 182 -20.12 -11.44 -10.05
C ALA A 182 -21.33 -10.54 -10.26
N VAL A 183 -21.80 -10.50 -11.51
CA VAL A 183 -23.16 -10.10 -11.83
C VAL A 183 -24.06 -11.30 -11.54
N THR A 184 -24.83 -11.25 -10.46
CA THR A 184 -25.87 -12.26 -10.23
C THR A 184 -27.05 -11.97 -11.16
N GLY A 185 -27.18 -12.79 -12.20
CA GLY A 185 -28.40 -12.83 -13.00
C GLY A 185 -29.56 -13.33 -12.14
N ALA A 186 -30.61 -12.52 -12.01
CA ALA A 186 -31.82 -12.92 -11.29
C ALA A 186 -32.68 -13.80 -12.20
N ALA A 187 -32.34 -15.08 -12.29
CA ALA A 187 -33.26 -16.16 -12.63
C ALA A 187 -32.63 -17.49 -12.21
N ASP A 188 -33.36 -18.26 -11.39
CA ASP A 188 -33.13 -19.68 -11.18
C ASP A 188 -33.43 -20.37 -12.53
N LEU A 189 -32.44 -20.51 -13.43
CA LEU A 189 -32.57 -21.31 -14.67
C LEU A 189 -32.57 -22.81 -14.31
N ASN A 190 -33.53 -23.21 -13.49
CA ASN A 190 -33.79 -24.62 -13.22
C ASN A 190 -34.49 -25.27 -14.43
N VAL A 191 -33.82 -26.27 -14.98
CA VAL A 191 -34.29 -27.37 -15.86
C VAL A 191 -35.18 -26.99 -17.04
N GLN A 192 -34.60 -27.06 -18.24
CA GLN A 192 -35.20 -27.30 -19.56
C GLN A 192 -36.32 -26.35 -20.04
N THR A 193 -37.38 -26.13 -19.26
CA THR A 193 -38.55 -25.31 -19.60
C THR A 193 -38.25 -23.81 -19.62
N THR A 194 -37.39 -23.33 -18.73
CA THR A 194 -37.01 -21.91 -18.64
C THR A 194 -36.00 -21.53 -19.74
N PHE A 195 -35.06 -22.41 -20.09
CA PHE A 195 -34.12 -22.19 -21.19
C PHE A 195 -34.81 -22.24 -22.56
N ASP A 196 -35.77 -23.15 -22.79
CA ASP A 196 -36.55 -23.18 -24.04
C ASP A 196 -37.44 -21.94 -24.19
N THR A 197 -37.96 -21.40 -23.08
CA THR A 197 -38.72 -20.13 -23.06
C THR A 197 -37.81 -18.91 -23.24
N ALA A 198 -36.59 -18.93 -22.69
CA ALA A 198 -35.60 -17.87 -22.85
C ALA A 198 -34.93 -17.87 -24.22
N LYS A 199 -34.70 -19.04 -24.83
CA LYS A 199 -34.15 -19.18 -26.17
C LYS A 199 -35.09 -18.64 -27.24
N ALA A 200 -36.42 -18.67 -27.03
CA ALA A 200 -37.43 -18.05 -27.90
C ALA A 200 -37.16 -18.20 -29.42
N SER A 201 -36.73 -19.39 -29.86
CA SER A 201 -36.27 -19.68 -31.24
C SER A 201 -35.09 -18.83 -31.78
N ALA A 202 -34.45 -18.01 -30.96
CA ALA A 202 -33.29 -17.21 -31.31
C ALA A 202 -32.06 -18.10 -31.60
N THR A 203 -31.39 -17.81 -32.71
CA THR A 203 -30.13 -18.43 -33.13
C THR A 203 -28.91 -17.72 -32.55
N THR A 204 -29.04 -16.44 -32.22
CA THR A 204 -28.00 -15.61 -31.60
C THR A 204 -28.59 -14.72 -30.51
N MET A 205 -27.74 -14.34 -29.55
CA MET A 205 -28.01 -13.36 -28.50
C MET A 205 -26.90 -12.32 -28.53
N SER A 206 -27.22 -11.04 -28.34
CA SER A 206 -26.22 -9.98 -28.23
C SER A 206 -26.41 -9.20 -26.93
N VAL A 207 -25.31 -8.94 -26.24
CA VAL A 207 -25.24 -8.14 -25.01
C VAL A 207 -24.07 -7.17 -25.14
N ASN A 208 -24.23 -5.96 -24.64
CA ASN A 208 -23.18 -4.95 -24.62
C ASN A 208 -22.47 -5.00 -23.28
N PHE A 209 -21.15 -4.94 -23.32
CA PHE A 209 -20.31 -4.78 -22.15
C PHE A 209 -19.69 -3.40 -22.14
N SER A 210 -19.75 -2.75 -20.99
CA SER A 210 -19.06 -1.49 -20.75
C SER A 210 -18.16 -1.61 -19.53
N GLY A 211 -17.01 -0.95 -19.56
CA GLY A 211 -16.00 -1.07 -18.52
C GLY A 211 -14.76 -0.22 -18.80
N ALA A 212 -13.70 -0.50 -18.05
CA ALA A 212 -12.43 0.22 -18.15
C ALA A 212 -11.80 0.10 -19.54
N GLY A 213 -11.90 1.14 -20.37
CA GLY A 213 -11.27 1.19 -21.70
C GLY A 213 -12.11 0.64 -22.85
N PHE A 214 -13.37 0.26 -22.61
CA PHE A 214 -14.31 -0.20 -23.64
C PHE A 214 -15.73 0.24 -23.28
N ASN A 215 -16.49 0.71 -24.27
CA ASN A 215 -17.88 1.09 -24.12
C ASN A 215 -18.70 0.39 -25.20
N ASP A 216 -19.87 -0.14 -24.83
CA ASP A 216 -20.78 -0.85 -25.75
C ASP A 216 -20.10 -1.94 -26.57
N MET A 217 -19.23 -2.73 -25.94
CA MET A 217 -18.59 -3.86 -26.58
C MET A 217 -19.64 -4.97 -26.77
N ALA A 218 -20.11 -5.11 -28.01
CA ALA A 218 -21.10 -6.11 -28.38
C ALA A 218 -20.49 -7.53 -28.33
N VAL A 219 -20.97 -8.34 -27.39
CA VAL A 219 -20.71 -9.77 -27.32
C VAL A 219 -21.87 -10.51 -27.95
N THR A 220 -21.60 -11.18 -29.06
CA THR A 220 -22.59 -12.03 -29.74
C THR A 220 -22.37 -13.48 -29.35
N VAL A 221 -23.39 -14.07 -28.74
CA VAL A 221 -23.41 -15.46 -28.30
C VAL A 221 -24.19 -16.29 -29.31
N ASN A 222 -23.56 -17.34 -29.83
CA ASN A 222 -24.21 -18.30 -30.71
C ASN A 222 -25.00 -19.32 -29.87
N LEU A 223 -26.31 -19.37 -30.06
CA LEU A 223 -27.19 -20.27 -29.30
C LEU A 223 -27.51 -21.57 -30.06
N ASN A 224 -26.88 -21.82 -31.20
CA ASN A 224 -27.09 -23.06 -31.96
C ASN A 224 -26.47 -24.26 -31.22
N GLY A 225 -27.28 -25.26 -30.91
CA GLY A 225 -26.83 -26.49 -30.24
C GLY A 225 -26.62 -26.37 -28.72
N VAL A 226 -26.87 -25.19 -28.13
CA VAL A 226 -26.87 -25.01 -26.68
C VAL A 226 -28.16 -25.58 -26.12
N ASN A 227 -28.06 -26.60 -25.25
CA ASN A 227 -29.22 -27.31 -24.68
C ASN A 227 -29.25 -27.28 -23.13
N ASP A 228 -28.18 -26.82 -22.50
CA ASP A 228 -28.01 -26.77 -21.06
C ASP A 228 -27.22 -25.52 -20.62
N LEU A 229 -27.21 -25.26 -19.31
CA LEU A 229 -26.53 -24.11 -18.71
C LEU A 229 -25.01 -24.15 -18.96
N ASN A 230 -24.44 -25.35 -19.04
CA ASN A 230 -23.01 -25.56 -19.29
C ASN A 230 -22.62 -25.23 -20.74
N GLY A 231 -23.44 -25.62 -21.72
CA GLY A 231 -23.31 -25.22 -23.11
C GLY A 231 -23.49 -23.72 -23.29
N LEU A 232 -24.36 -23.09 -22.50
CA LEU A 232 -24.59 -21.65 -22.52
C LEU A 232 -23.37 -20.88 -21.98
N VAL A 233 -22.79 -21.33 -20.88
CA VAL A 233 -21.51 -20.81 -20.35
C VAL A 233 -20.41 -20.91 -21.40
N THR A 234 -20.33 -22.04 -22.11
CA THR A 234 -19.34 -22.25 -23.16
C THR A 234 -19.55 -21.28 -24.31
N ALA A 235 -20.76 -21.19 -24.85
CA ALA A 235 -21.11 -20.27 -25.93
C ALA A 235 -20.88 -18.80 -25.55
N PHE A 236 -21.15 -18.44 -24.30
CA PHE A 236 -20.93 -17.08 -23.80
C PHE A 236 -19.43 -16.76 -23.70
N ASN A 237 -18.62 -17.68 -23.15
CA ASN A 237 -17.17 -17.53 -23.11
C ASN A 237 -16.54 -17.46 -24.51
N GLU A 238 -17.06 -18.23 -25.48
CA GLU A 238 -16.65 -18.13 -26.88
C GLU A 238 -17.02 -16.77 -27.49
N GLY A 239 -18.21 -16.25 -27.20
CA GLY A 239 -18.64 -14.91 -27.61
C GLY A 239 -17.76 -13.81 -27.03
N ILE A 240 -17.41 -13.89 -25.73
CA ILE A 240 -16.47 -12.97 -25.09
C ILE A 240 -15.10 -13.04 -25.77
N ALA A 241 -14.58 -14.24 -26.00
CA ALA A 241 -13.28 -14.43 -26.65
C ALA A 241 -13.26 -13.86 -28.09
N ALA A 242 -14.36 -14.02 -28.83
CA ALA A 242 -14.51 -13.44 -30.15
C ALA A 242 -14.53 -11.90 -30.13
N ALA A 243 -15.27 -11.29 -29.19
CA ALA A 243 -15.25 -9.84 -29.00
C ALA A 243 -13.88 -9.31 -28.57
N ALA A 244 -13.13 -10.08 -27.77
CA ALA A 244 -11.77 -9.75 -27.33
C ALA A 244 -10.70 -9.91 -28.44
N ALA A 245 -10.99 -10.61 -29.54
CA ALA A 245 -10.02 -10.90 -30.60
C ALA A 245 -9.80 -9.76 -31.61
N GLY A 246 -10.59 -8.69 -31.54
CA GLY A 246 -10.40 -7.51 -32.40
C GLY A 246 -9.08 -6.77 -32.14
N GLY A 247 -8.58 -6.05 -33.15
CA GLY A 247 -7.29 -5.34 -33.08
C GLY A 247 -7.34 -3.93 -32.46
N GLY A 248 -8.49 -3.48 -31.96
CA GLY A 248 -8.68 -2.13 -31.42
C GLY A 248 -8.20 -1.97 -29.97
N ALA A 249 -7.98 -0.72 -29.55
CA ALA A 249 -7.67 -0.39 -28.16
C ALA A 249 -8.78 -0.87 -27.19
N ALA A 250 -10.05 -0.73 -27.59
CA ALA A 250 -11.20 -1.21 -26.83
C ALA A 250 -11.25 -2.75 -26.70
N ASN A 251 -10.87 -3.48 -27.76
CA ASN A 251 -10.79 -4.95 -27.70
C ASN A 251 -9.67 -5.42 -26.76
N THR A 252 -8.54 -4.71 -26.75
CA THR A 252 -7.42 -4.99 -25.84
C THR A 252 -7.82 -4.71 -24.39
N ALA A 253 -8.53 -3.61 -24.13
CA ALA A 253 -9.06 -3.29 -22.82
C ALA A 253 -10.10 -4.32 -22.36
N PHE A 254 -11.02 -4.74 -23.24
CA PHE A 254 -11.99 -5.79 -22.97
C PHE A 254 -11.33 -7.14 -22.68
N LYS A 255 -10.27 -7.49 -23.41
CA LYS A 255 -9.45 -8.68 -23.14
C LYS A 255 -8.78 -8.61 -21.76
N ASN A 256 -8.23 -7.45 -21.40
CA ASN A 256 -7.58 -7.23 -20.11
C ASN A 256 -8.58 -7.20 -18.94
N ALA A 257 -9.86 -6.90 -19.20
CA ALA A 257 -10.91 -7.02 -18.21
C ALA A 257 -11.22 -8.47 -17.83
N ASN A 258 -10.76 -9.46 -18.60
CA ASN A 258 -10.79 -10.88 -18.24
C ASN A 258 -12.16 -11.35 -17.74
N ILE A 259 -13.21 -10.90 -18.42
CA ILE A 259 -14.60 -11.25 -18.08
C ILE A 259 -14.82 -12.70 -18.49
N THR A 260 -15.39 -13.50 -17.60
CA THR A 260 -15.69 -14.90 -17.84
C THR A 260 -17.10 -15.22 -17.38
N ALA A 261 -17.70 -16.17 -18.07
CA ALA A 261 -19.01 -16.71 -17.78
C ALA A 261 -18.85 -17.99 -16.95
N ALA A 262 -19.68 -18.16 -15.91
CA ALA A 262 -19.67 -19.33 -15.04
C ALA A 262 -21.10 -19.72 -14.62
N VAL A 263 -21.26 -20.98 -14.22
CA VAL A 263 -22.47 -21.41 -13.51
C VAL A 263 -22.36 -20.93 -12.07
N SER A 264 -23.43 -20.33 -11.56
CA SER A 264 -23.56 -19.90 -10.17
C SER A 264 -23.42 -21.08 -9.21
N GLU A 265 -23.12 -20.78 -7.95
CA GLU A 265 -22.94 -21.77 -6.91
C GLU A 265 -24.18 -22.65 -6.68
N ASP A 266 -25.38 -22.17 -7.01
CA ASP A 266 -26.63 -22.94 -6.89
C ASP A 266 -26.80 -23.99 -8.00
N GLY A 267 -25.94 -24.01 -9.02
CA GLY A 267 -26.03 -24.88 -10.19
C GLY A 267 -27.21 -24.55 -11.12
N LYS A 268 -27.92 -23.47 -10.85
CA LYS A 268 -29.20 -23.11 -11.48
C LYS A 268 -29.18 -21.73 -12.09
N SER A 269 -28.33 -20.83 -11.63
CA SER A 269 -28.16 -19.50 -12.22
C SER A 269 -26.82 -19.37 -12.93
N PHE A 270 -26.68 -18.32 -13.72
CA PHE A 270 -25.46 -17.99 -14.46
C PHE A 270 -24.85 -16.71 -13.88
N THR A 271 -23.53 -16.64 -13.83
CA THR A 271 -22.80 -15.46 -13.38
C THR A 271 -21.77 -15.02 -14.40
N LEU A 272 -21.57 -13.72 -14.50
CA LEU A 272 -20.45 -13.11 -15.22
C LEU A 272 -19.47 -12.58 -14.19
N ASN A 273 -18.21 -12.92 -14.37
CA ASN A 273 -17.16 -12.77 -13.39
C ASN A 273 -15.98 -12.01 -13.98
N SER A 274 -15.45 -11.02 -13.26
CA SER A 274 -14.13 -10.43 -13.56
C SER A 274 -13.35 -10.24 -12.27
N ALA A 275 -12.04 -10.52 -12.33
CA ALA A 275 -11.10 -10.20 -11.25
C ALA A 275 -10.33 -8.89 -11.50
N ASP A 276 -10.30 -8.43 -12.75
CA ASP A 276 -9.32 -7.46 -13.23
C ASP A 276 -9.95 -6.09 -13.59
N ALA A 277 -11.27 -6.03 -13.78
CA ALA A 277 -11.98 -4.77 -14.03
C ALA A 277 -13.44 -4.83 -13.54
N ALA A 278 -13.95 -3.67 -13.11
CA ALA A 278 -15.39 -3.49 -12.99
C ALA A 278 -16.01 -3.37 -14.39
N PHE A 279 -17.20 -3.96 -14.57
CA PHE A 279 -17.92 -3.94 -15.83
C PHE A 279 -19.42 -3.79 -15.58
N SER A 280 -20.16 -3.47 -16.64
CA SER A 280 -21.60 -3.52 -16.69
C SER A 280 -22.02 -4.31 -17.92
N VAL A 281 -23.21 -4.89 -17.84
CA VAL A 281 -23.79 -5.65 -18.94
C VAL A 281 -25.16 -5.09 -19.25
N GLU A 282 -25.34 -4.76 -20.52
CA GLU A 282 -26.57 -4.26 -21.08
C GLU A 282 -27.12 -5.22 -22.14
N GLU A 283 -28.44 -5.26 -22.24
CA GLU A 283 -29.14 -5.93 -23.32
C GLU A 283 -29.09 -5.11 -24.62
N VAL A 284 -28.91 -5.77 -25.76
CA VAL A 284 -28.97 -5.12 -27.08
C VAL A 284 -30.20 -5.59 -27.84
N GLY A 285 -31.09 -4.64 -28.15
CA GLY A 285 -32.24 -4.85 -29.04
C GLY A 285 -33.43 -5.49 -28.34
N GLY A 286 -34.40 -4.66 -27.96
CA GLY A 286 -35.59 -5.05 -27.22
C GLY A 286 -36.47 -6.09 -27.92
N ALA A 287 -36.16 -7.37 -27.75
CA ALA A 287 -37.08 -8.52 -27.75
C ALA A 287 -36.35 -9.85 -27.51
N GLY A 288 -36.80 -10.62 -26.50
CA GLY A 288 -36.74 -12.09 -26.54
C GLY A 288 -35.68 -12.76 -25.66
N ALA A 289 -34.44 -12.88 -26.12
CA ALA A 289 -33.49 -13.82 -25.53
C ALA A 289 -32.56 -13.23 -24.46
N ALA A 290 -31.90 -12.10 -24.76
CA ALA A 290 -31.02 -11.43 -23.81
C ALA A 290 -31.78 -10.96 -22.55
N ARG A 291 -33.03 -10.53 -22.71
CA ARG A 291 -33.93 -10.12 -21.60
C ARG A 291 -34.28 -11.24 -20.65
N ASN A 292 -34.74 -12.34 -21.23
CA ASN A 292 -35.12 -13.51 -20.47
C ASN A 292 -33.89 -14.15 -19.80
N PHE A 293 -32.71 -14.00 -20.41
CA PHE A 293 -31.45 -14.48 -19.87
C PHE A 293 -30.88 -13.60 -18.75
N LEU A 294 -30.90 -12.28 -18.92
CA LEU A 294 -30.42 -11.30 -17.92
C LEU A 294 -31.45 -11.05 -16.81
N GLY A 295 -32.69 -11.53 -16.97
CA GLY A 295 -33.81 -11.33 -16.04
C GLY A 295 -34.25 -9.87 -15.98
N THR A 296 -34.32 -9.19 -17.12
CA THR A 296 -34.67 -7.76 -17.23
C THR A 296 -36.08 -7.54 -17.77
N THR A 297 -36.79 -6.55 -17.21
CA THR A 297 -38.12 -6.14 -17.68
C THR A 297 -37.98 -5.28 -18.95
N ALA A 298 -39.03 -5.09 -19.73
CA ALA A 298 -38.96 -4.25 -20.94
C ALA A 298 -38.65 -2.80 -20.54
N GLY A 299 -37.56 -2.24 -21.08
CA GLY A 299 -37.08 -0.91 -20.72
C GLY A 299 -36.14 -0.83 -19.51
N ALA A 300 -35.76 -1.96 -18.91
CA ALA A 300 -34.72 -2.04 -17.89
C ALA A 300 -33.35 -2.22 -18.55
N GLN A 301 -32.61 -1.12 -18.71
CA GLN A 301 -31.26 -1.14 -19.25
C GLN A 301 -30.25 -1.22 -18.10
N VAL A 302 -29.40 -2.23 -18.15
CA VAL A 302 -28.18 -2.41 -17.35
C VAL A 302 -28.32 -2.96 -15.92
N LYS A 303 -27.57 -4.04 -15.64
CA LYS A 303 -27.16 -4.41 -14.28
C LYS A 303 -25.68 -4.03 -14.14
N VAL A 304 -25.37 -3.03 -13.32
CA VAL A 304 -23.99 -2.83 -12.86
C VAL A 304 -23.63 -4.02 -11.99
N ALA A 305 -22.62 -4.77 -12.39
CA ALA A 305 -21.96 -5.65 -11.45
C ALA A 305 -20.52 -5.94 -11.87
N GLY A 306 -19.63 -5.77 -10.89
CA GLY A 306 -18.20 -5.92 -11.14
C GLY A 306 -17.27 -5.13 -10.23
N GLY A 307 -17.77 -4.25 -9.34
CA GLY A 307 -16.91 -3.47 -8.44
C GLY A 307 -16.80 -4.06 -7.04
N LEU A 308 -15.63 -3.92 -6.40
CA LEU A 308 -15.46 -4.07 -4.96
C LEU A 308 -16.30 -3.05 -4.22
N GLU A 309 -16.33 -1.87 -4.79
CA GLU A 309 -16.88 -0.67 -4.22
C GLU A 309 -17.92 -0.19 -5.21
N SER A 310 -19.14 0.03 -4.74
CA SER A 310 -20.15 0.65 -5.56
C SER A 310 -20.85 1.77 -4.84
N LYS A 311 -21.36 2.70 -5.64
CA LYS A 311 -22.25 3.73 -5.16
C LYS A 311 -23.32 3.99 -6.19
N GLU A 312 -24.55 3.73 -5.78
CA GLU A 312 -25.73 4.19 -6.50
C GLU A 312 -26.03 5.65 -6.13
N LEU A 313 -26.25 6.46 -7.15
CA LEU A 313 -26.62 7.86 -7.06
C LEU A 313 -27.93 8.08 -7.81
N SER A 314 -28.90 8.69 -7.14
CA SER A 314 -30.16 9.02 -7.78
C SER A 314 -29.93 10.03 -8.90
N TYR A 315 -30.49 9.80 -10.08
CA TYR A 315 -30.35 10.69 -11.21
C TYR A 315 -31.71 11.11 -11.75
N SER A 316 -31.76 12.34 -12.24
CA SER A 316 -32.92 12.93 -12.88
C SER A 316 -32.43 13.65 -14.12
N ALA A 317 -33.13 13.51 -15.24
CA ALA A 317 -32.64 13.98 -16.53
C ALA A 317 -32.29 15.47 -16.48
N ILE A 318 -31.09 15.81 -16.95
CA ILE A 318 -30.65 17.20 -17.04
C ILE A 318 -31.35 17.82 -18.26
N ALA A 319 -32.33 18.69 -18.00
CA ALA A 319 -33.12 19.33 -19.05
C ALA A 319 -32.28 20.30 -19.90
N ALA A 320 -32.54 20.31 -21.20
CA ALA A 320 -32.06 21.36 -22.10
C ALA A 320 -32.82 22.65 -21.77
N THR A 321 -32.11 23.70 -21.35
CA THR A 321 -32.71 25.03 -21.20
C THR A 321 -32.82 25.69 -22.55
N ASP A 322 -33.99 26.24 -22.85
CA ASP A 322 -34.28 27.01 -24.06
C ASP A 322 -33.43 28.29 -24.05
N GLY A 323 -32.23 28.26 -24.65
CA GLY A 323 -31.32 29.42 -24.63
C GLY A 323 -29.85 29.20 -24.98
N GLY A 324 -29.42 28.02 -25.44
CA GLY A 324 -28.09 27.83 -26.06
C GLY A 324 -26.89 27.74 -25.11
N SER A 325 -27.08 27.79 -23.78
CA SER A 325 -26.08 27.33 -22.81
C SER A 325 -26.68 26.16 -22.06
N GLY A 326 -26.42 24.94 -22.54
CA GLY A 326 -26.95 23.72 -21.94
C GLY A 326 -26.60 23.64 -20.46
N THR A 327 -27.56 23.19 -19.67
CA THR A 327 -27.41 22.89 -18.25
C THR A 327 -26.21 21.96 -18.01
N THR A 328 -25.27 22.35 -17.15
CA THR A 328 -24.11 21.53 -16.79
C THR A 328 -24.09 21.17 -15.31
N GLN A 329 -23.67 19.94 -15.01
CA GLN A 329 -23.38 19.52 -13.64
C GLN A 329 -21.95 18.99 -13.55
N LYS A 330 -21.22 19.44 -12.53
CA LYS A 330 -19.89 18.92 -12.22
C LYS A 330 -19.99 17.81 -11.17
N ILE A 331 -19.25 16.73 -11.36
CA ILE A 331 -18.97 15.74 -10.32
C ILE A 331 -17.46 15.61 -10.17
N THR A 332 -16.97 15.42 -8.95
CA THR A 332 -15.57 15.08 -8.71
C THR A 332 -15.51 13.66 -8.21
N ILE A 333 -14.75 12.81 -8.90
CA ILE A 333 -14.47 11.44 -8.46
C ILE A 333 -13.03 11.41 -7.96
N SER A 334 -12.84 10.91 -6.74
CA SER A 334 -11.50 10.77 -6.15
C SER A 334 -11.28 9.37 -5.63
N THR A 335 -10.06 8.85 -5.82
CA THR A 335 -9.59 7.54 -5.35
C THR A 335 -8.20 7.72 -4.77
N THR A 336 -7.75 6.79 -3.93
CA THR A 336 -6.36 6.73 -3.49
C THR A 336 -5.58 5.81 -4.42
N ASP A 337 -4.34 6.18 -4.76
CA ASP A 337 -3.44 5.30 -5.51
C ASP A 337 -2.70 4.29 -4.62
N ALA A 338 -1.92 3.43 -5.26
CA ALA A 338 -1.14 2.39 -4.62
C ALA A 338 -0.09 2.94 -3.61
N ASP A 339 0.30 4.21 -3.76
CA ASP A 339 1.27 4.90 -2.90
C ASP A 339 0.58 5.74 -1.79
N GLY A 340 -0.76 5.75 -1.74
CA GLY A 340 -1.54 6.49 -0.75
C GLY A 340 -1.88 7.93 -1.14
N ALA A 341 -1.59 8.36 -2.37
CA ALA A 341 -1.90 9.70 -2.85
C ALA A 341 -3.34 9.80 -3.40
N ILE A 342 -4.02 10.90 -3.10
CA ILE A 342 -5.39 11.14 -3.58
C ILE A 342 -5.34 11.63 -5.02
N GLN A 343 -5.88 10.82 -5.92
CA GLN A 343 -6.08 11.17 -7.33
C GLN A 343 -7.54 11.59 -7.53
N SER A 344 -7.77 12.72 -8.18
CA SER A 344 -9.12 13.25 -8.42
C SER A 344 -9.32 13.68 -9.86
N LEU A 345 -10.54 13.49 -10.35
CA LEU A 345 -10.98 13.91 -11.67
C LEU A 345 -12.30 14.66 -11.56
N ASP A 346 -12.31 15.84 -12.16
CA ASP A 346 -13.50 16.64 -12.35
C ASP A 346 -14.17 16.30 -13.68
N ILE A 347 -15.40 15.80 -13.62
CA ILE A 347 -16.21 15.43 -14.79
C ILE A 347 -17.35 16.44 -14.91
N THR A 348 -17.50 17.04 -16.08
CA THR A 348 -18.62 17.94 -16.38
C THR A 348 -19.61 17.21 -17.27
N LEU A 349 -20.80 16.98 -16.74
CA LEU A 349 -21.94 16.41 -17.45
C LEU A 349 -22.69 17.54 -18.14
N GLN A 350 -23.01 17.35 -19.42
CA GLN A 350 -23.69 18.35 -20.24
C GLN A 350 -24.69 17.67 -21.16
N GLY A 351 -25.91 18.22 -21.26
CA GLY A 351 -26.88 17.80 -22.29
C GLY A 351 -26.32 17.99 -23.69
N LEU A 352 -26.66 17.10 -24.64
CA LEU A 352 -26.15 17.15 -26.01
C LEU A 352 -26.38 18.53 -26.65
N THR A 353 -25.46 18.91 -27.55
CA THR A 353 -25.38 20.19 -28.26
C THR A 353 -26.66 20.55 -29.04
N ASP A 354 -27.48 19.54 -29.37
CA ASP A 354 -28.80 19.73 -29.95
C ASP A 354 -29.79 20.00 -28.81
N ASN A 355 -30.04 21.29 -28.59
CA ASN A 355 -30.82 22.00 -27.56
C ASN A 355 -32.28 21.52 -27.32
N THR A 356 -32.60 20.27 -27.64
CA THR A 356 -33.93 19.64 -27.60
C THR A 356 -33.99 18.33 -26.83
N THR A 357 -32.85 17.73 -26.46
CA THR A 357 -32.80 16.39 -25.84
C THR A 357 -32.22 16.46 -24.44
N ALA A 358 -33.00 16.06 -23.42
CA ALA A 358 -32.53 15.97 -22.05
C ALA A 358 -31.42 14.90 -21.95
N LEU A 359 -30.41 15.13 -21.10
CA LEU A 359 -29.38 14.11 -20.84
C LEU A 359 -30.04 12.95 -20.07
N THR A 360 -30.16 11.79 -20.70
CA THR A 360 -30.64 10.56 -20.05
C THR A 360 -29.59 10.03 -19.07
N ALA A 361 -29.98 9.12 -18.17
CA ALA A 361 -29.02 8.48 -17.27
C ALA A 361 -27.96 7.70 -18.05
N GLU A 362 -28.37 7.01 -19.11
CA GLU A 362 -27.46 6.35 -20.05
C GLU A 362 -26.48 7.30 -20.73
N ALA A 363 -26.95 8.42 -21.29
CA ALA A 363 -26.03 9.38 -21.90
C ALA A 363 -25.08 10.01 -20.86
N ALA A 364 -25.52 10.19 -19.61
CA ALA A 364 -24.67 10.66 -18.51
C ALA A 364 -23.63 9.60 -18.09
N SER A 365 -24.01 8.32 -17.99
CA SER A 365 -23.09 7.23 -17.64
C SER A 365 -21.97 7.09 -18.69
N GLN A 366 -22.30 7.25 -19.98
CA GLN A 366 -21.35 7.26 -21.08
C GLN A 366 -20.39 8.46 -21.04
N GLN A 367 -20.89 9.66 -20.70
CA GLN A 367 -20.03 10.82 -20.48
C GLN A 367 -19.04 10.60 -19.32
N ILE A 368 -19.50 9.98 -18.22
CA ILE A 368 -18.64 9.63 -17.08
C ILE A 368 -17.57 8.63 -17.51
N ASN A 369 -17.96 7.54 -18.19
CA ASN A 369 -17.03 6.51 -18.65
C ASN A 369 -15.98 7.08 -19.62
N THR A 370 -16.39 7.97 -20.52
CA THR A 370 -15.49 8.63 -21.46
C THR A 370 -14.48 9.53 -20.72
N ALA A 371 -14.93 10.31 -19.74
CA ALA A 371 -14.07 11.18 -18.95
C ALA A 371 -13.08 10.39 -18.07
N LEU A 372 -13.54 9.30 -17.43
CA LEU A 372 -12.69 8.40 -16.65
C LEU A 372 -11.58 7.78 -17.51
N GLN A 373 -11.92 7.32 -18.73
CA GLN A 373 -10.96 6.77 -19.67
C GLN A 373 -9.96 7.81 -20.20
N GLY A 374 -10.41 9.04 -20.47
CA GLY A 374 -9.59 10.15 -20.95
C GLY A 374 -8.69 10.81 -19.88
N SER A 375 -8.87 10.48 -18.59
CA SER A 375 -8.19 11.14 -17.47
C SER A 375 -6.68 10.94 -17.40
N GLY A 376 -6.15 9.89 -18.03
CA GLY A 376 -4.75 9.49 -17.87
C GLY A 376 -4.40 8.88 -16.50
N ILE A 377 -5.36 8.78 -15.57
CA ILE A 377 -5.16 8.28 -14.20
C ILE A 377 -5.55 6.80 -14.13
N ASP A 378 -4.58 5.90 -13.97
CA ASP A 378 -4.80 4.45 -14.10
C ASP A 378 -5.77 3.84 -13.08
N VAL A 379 -5.83 4.38 -11.87
CA VAL A 379 -6.79 3.92 -10.85
C VAL A 379 -8.22 4.34 -11.18
N LEU A 380 -8.41 5.57 -11.68
CA LEU A 380 -9.73 6.07 -12.09
C LEU A 380 -10.25 5.40 -13.36
N LYS A 381 -9.36 4.97 -14.27
CA LYS A 381 -9.75 4.19 -15.44
C LYS A 381 -10.41 2.85 -15.08
N LYS A 382 -10.21 2.33 -13.87
CA LYS A 382 -10.80 1.07 -13.38
C LYS A 382 -12.21 1.22 -12.82
N LEU A 383 -12.77 2.43 -12.82
CA LEU A 383 -14.16 2.66 -12.47
C LEU A 383 -15.04 2.58 -13.73
N VAL A 384 -16.27 2.11 -13.54
CA VAL A 384 -17.32 2.11 -14.54
C VAL A 384 -18.58 2.73 -13.94
N ALA A 385 -19.22 3.61 -14.69
CA ALA A 385 -20.56 4.10 -14.42
C ALA A 385 -21.55 3.38 -15.33
N ALA A 386 -22.72 3.02 -14.81
CA ALA A 386 -23.82 2.59 -15.64
C ALA A 386 -25.16 2.97 -15.01
N GLU A 387 -26.20 2.95 -15.83
CA GLU A 387 -27.57 3.17 -15.36
C GLU A 387 -28.04 2.00 -14.48
N SER A 388 -28.92 2.29 -13.51
CA SER A 388 -29.60 1.29 -12.69
C SER A 388 -30.83 0.80 -13.46
N GLY A 389 -30.80 -0.45 -13.91
CA GLY A 389 -31.85 -1.07 -14.72
C GLY A 389 -33.13 -1.42 -13.97
N ASP A 390 -33.46 -0.74 -12.88
CA ASP A 390 -34.74 -0.88 -12.17
C ASP A 390 -35.82 0.07 -12.74
N GLY A 391 -35.49 0.87 -13.75
CA GLY A 391 -36.37 1.88 -14.35
C GLY A 391 -36.47 3.17 -13.54
N THR A 392 -35.64 3.34 -12.49
CA THR A 392 -35.59 4.58 -11.68
C THR A 392 -34.61 5.61 -12.25
N ASN A 393 -33.92 5.32 -13.35
CA ASN A 393 -32.90 6.15 -13.99
C ASN A 393 -31.75 6.54 -13.04
N ASN A 394 -31.42 5.74 -12.03
CA ASN A 394 -30.27 6.00 -11.15
C ASN A 394 -28.95 5.69 -11.90
N ILE A 395 -27.83 6.23 -11.42
CA ILE A 395 -26.50 5.91 -11.95
C ILE A 395 -25.69 5.23 -10.84
N THR A 396 -25.22 4.02 -11.12
CA THR A 396 -24.35 3.28 -10.23
C THR A 396 -22.93 3.33 -10.76
N LEU A 397 -22.01 3.79 -9.92
CA LEU A 397 -20.58 3.71 -10.17
C LEU A 397 -20.04 2.49 -9.43
N ALA A 398 -19.16 1.75 -10.09
CA ALA A 398 -18.50 0.58 -9.53
C ALA A 398 -17.00 0.64 -9.84
N GLY A 399 -16.17 0.22 -8.88
CA GLY A 399 -14.72 0.23 -9.01
C GLY A 399 -14.06 -0.85 -8.18
N LEU A 400 -12.79 -1.12 -8.47
CA LEU A 400 -11.98 -2.11 -7.75
C LEU A 400 -11.38 -1.58 -6.43
N SER A 401 -11.33 -0.25 -6.30
CA SER A 401 -10.78 0.49 -5.17
C SER A 401 -11.85 1.40 -4.58
N ASP A 402 -11.66 1.84 -3.34
CA ASP A 402 -12.51 2.81 -2.69
C ASP A 402 -12.48 4.14 -3.45
N PHE A 403 -13.66 4.69 -3.68
CA PHE A 403 -13.78 5.98 -4.33
C PHE A 403 -14.81 6.84 -3.63
N LYS A 404 -14.63 8.15 -3.77
CA LYS A 404 -15.55 9.15 -3.28
C LYS A 404 -16.07 9.96 -4.45
N ILE A 405 -17.36 10.26 -4.42
CA ILE A 405 -18.03 11.09 -5.40
C ILE A 405 -18.50 12.35 -4.68
N THR A 406 -17.97 13.49 -5.10
CA THR A 406 -18.47 14.80 -4.67
C THR A 406 -19.41 15.33 -5.74
N VAL A 407 -20.68 15.47 -5.37
CA VAL A 407 -21.73 15.95 -6.28
C VAL A 407 -21.80 17.48 -6.18
N HIS A 408 -21.42 18.19 -7.24
CA HIS A 408 -21.54 19.65 -7.25
C HIS A 408 -22.94 20.09 -7.69
N GLN A 409 -23.24 21.36 -7.41
CA GLN A 409 -24.47 21.96 -7.91
C GLN A 409 -24.44 22.12 -9.43
N ASN A 410 -25.62 22.01 -10.01
CA ASN A 410 -25.86 22.29 -11.42
C ASN A 410 -25.92 23.82 -11.65
N SER A 411 -25.49 24.26 -12.83
CA SER A 411 -25.49 25.64 -13.32
C SER A 411 -26.82 26.40 -13.17
N LEU A 412 -27.97 25.72 -13.06
CA LEU A 412 -29.29 26.38 -12.97
C LEU A 412 -29.63 27.08 -11.65
N GLY A 413 -28.95 26.80 -10.54
CA GLY A 413 -29.20 27.45 -9.25
C GLY A 413 -30.60 27.19 -8.63
N SER A 414 -30.61 26.62 -7.43
CA SER A 414 -31.73 26.58 -6.46
C SER A 414 -33.08 25.91 -6.79
N ALA A 415 -33.46 25.62 -8.04
CA ALA A 415 -34.73 24.86 -8.32
C ALA A 415 -34.53 23.35 -8.56
N ASN A 416 -33.32 22.92 -8.93
CA ASN A 416 -32.65 21.70 -8.46
C ASN A 416 -33.44 20.36 -8.38
N THR A 417 -34.28 20.02 -9.36
CA THR A 417 -34.94 18.70 -9.48
C THR A 417 -34.23 17.74 -10.46
N THR A 418 -33.09 18.15 -11.04
CA THR A 418 -32.40 17.46 -12.14
C THR A 418 -30.90 17.27 -11.88
N GLY A 419 -30.32 16.20 -12.39
CA GLY A 419 -28.90 15.82 -12.25
C GLY A 419 -28.65 14.66 -11.29
N ILE A 420 -27.38 14.25 -11.20
CA ILE A 420 -26.85 13.27 -10.25
C ILE A 420 -27.01 13.80 -8.83
N GLY A 421 -27.39 12.92 -7.91
CA GLY A 421 -27.45 13.19 -6.47
C GLY A 421 -28.38 14.35 -6.15
N HIS A 422 -29.54 14.44 -6.82
CA HIS A 422 -30.47 15.56 -6.64
C HIS A 422 -30.96 15.73 -5.19
N ALA A 423 -30.81 14.71 -4.32
CA ALA A 423 -31.03 14.76 -2.87
C ALA A 423 -29.75 14.92 -2.01
N GLN A 424 -28.54 14.94 -2.62
CA GLN A 424 -27.22 14.79 -1.98
C GLN A 424 -26.21 15.87 -2.43
N LYS A 425 -26.69 17.08 -2.74
CA LYS A 425 -25.86 18.16 -3.32
C LYS A 425 -24.82 18.71 -2.37
N GLY A 426 -23.63 18.99 -2.89
CA GLY A 426 -22.50 19.50 -2.10
C GLY A 426 -22.00 18.49 -1.07
N THR A 427 -22.45 17.24 -1.16
CA THR A 427 -22.00 16.16 -0.29
C THR A 427 -21.02 15.28 -1.04
N THR A 428 -20.02 14.82 -0.30
CA THR A 428 -19.13 13.74 -0.74
C THR A 428 -19.72 12.45 -0.22
N VAL A 429 -20.09 11.56 -1.13
CA VAL A 429 -20.51 10.20 -0.80
C VAL A 429 -19.34 9.25 -1.05
N ALA A 430 -19.10 8.35 -0.10
CA ALA A 430 -18.16 7.24 -0.30
C ALA A 430 -18.87 6.07 -0.97
N SER A 431 -18.12 5.31 -1.75
CA SER A 431 -18.47 3.96 -2.15
C SER A 431 -18.63 3.06 -0.92
N ALA A 432 -19.37 1.98 -1.08
CA ALA A 432 -19.47 0.93 -0.08
C ALA A 432 -19.08 -0.41 -0.70
N GLU A 433 -18.52 -1.28 0.13
CA GLU A 433 -18.19 -2.65 -0.24
C GLU A 433 -19.43 -3.38 -0.76
N VAL A 434 -19.33 -3.91 -1.97
CA VAL A 434 -20.33 -4.79 -2.57
C VAL A 434 -20.05 -6.20 -2.05
N SER A 435 -20.84 -6.63 -1.08
CA SER A 435 -20.87 -8.02 -0.62
C SER A 435 -21.47 -8.91 -1.72
N GLY A 436 -20.64 -9.31 -2.70
CA GLY A 436 -21.11 -10.04 -3.88
C GLY A 436 -20.02 -10.72 -4.71
N GLY A 437 -18.83 -10.95 -4.16
CA GLY A 437 -17.80 -11.72 -4.87
C GLY A 437 -18.23 -13.19 -5.03
N SER A 438 -18.30 -13.71 -6.25
CA SER A 438 -18.39 -15.15 -6.46
C SER A 438 -17.02 -15.77 -6.19
N ASN A 439 -16.99 -16.64 -5.18
CA ASN A 439 -15.84 -17.46 -4.89
C ASN A 439 -15.70 -18.55 -5.95
N VAL A 440 -14.47 -19.03 -6.12
CA VAL A 440 -14.21 -20.26 -6.87
C VAL A 440 -15.11 -21.38 -6.33
N SER A 441 -15.91 -21.99 -7.18
CA SER A 441 -16.89 -23.01 -6.80
C SER A 441 -16.37 -24.42 -7.07
N ILE A 442 -16.66 -25.34 -6.15
CA ILE A 442 -16.37 -26.77 -6.31
C ILE A 442 -17.65 -27.63 -6.33
N LEU A 443 -18.82 -27.04 -6.61
CA LEU A 443 -20.10 -27.74 -6.54
C LEU A 443 -20.30 -28.79 -7.65
N ASN A 444 -19.60 -28.66 -8.78
CA ASN A 444 -19.65 -29.64 -9.87
C ASN A 444 -18.24 -30.00 -10.38
N GLU A 445 -18.14 -31.07 -11.19
CA GLU A 445 -16.85 -31.61 -11.62
C GLU A 445 -16.04 -30.61 -12.46
N THR A 446 -16.70 -29.87 -13.36
CA THR A 446 -16.06 -28.88 -14.23
C THR A 446 -15.53 -27.69 -13.43
N SER A 447 -16.35 -27.13 -12.54
CA SER A 447 -15.97 -26.00 -11.68
C SER A 447 -14.86 -26.41 -10.70
N ALA A 448 -14.91 -27.64 -10.17
CA ALA A 448 -13.88 -28.17 -9.30
C ALA A 448 -12.52 -28.35 -10.02
N LYS A 449 -12.51 -28.76 -11.30
CA LYS A 449 -11.28 -28.79 -12.12
C LYS A 449 -10.70 -27.40 -12.34
N GLN A 450 -11.55 -26.41 -12.63
CA GLN A 450 -11.13 -25.00 -12.75
C GLN A 450 -10.59 -24.47 -11.42
N ALA A 451 -11.23 -24.83 -10.30
CA ALA A 451 -10.79 -24.47 -8.95
C ALA A 451 -9.38 -24.99 -8.64
N VAL A 452 -9.06 -26.23 -9.02
CA VAL A 452 -7.70 -26.78 -8.85
C VAL A 452 -6.66 -25.95 -9.60
N THR A 453 -6.96 -25.51 -10.82
CA THR A 453 -6.06 -24.64 -11.60
C THR A 453 -5.92 -23.26 -10.93
N LYS A 454 -7.02 -22.65 -10.52
CA LYS A 454 -7.02 -21.34 -9.85
C LYS A 454 -6.28 -21.37 -8.51
N LEU A 455 -6.40 -22.45 -7.74
CA LEU A 455 -5.65 -22.64 -6.49
C LEU A 455 -4.16 -22.83 -6.76
N ALA A 456 -3.77 -23.47 -7.86
CA ALA A 456 -2.36 -23.56 -8.25
C ALA A 456 -1.79 -22.20 -8.67
N GLU A 457 -2.56 -21.38 -9.40
CA GLU A 457 -2.23 -19.99 -9.72
C GLU A 457 -2.08 -19.15 -8.43
N ALA A 458 -3.01 -19.31 -7.48
CA ALA A 458 -2.98 -18.65 -6.18
C ALA A 458 -1.72 -19.01 -5.37
N VAL A 459 -1.36 -20.30 -5.29
CA VAL A 459 -0.11 -20.73 -4.64
C VAL A 459 1.11 -20.10 -5.31
N THR A 460 1.11 -19.98 -6.64
CA THR A 460 2.20 -19.30 -7.37
C THR A 460 2.28 -17.81 -7.02
N LYS A 461 1.14 -17.11 -6.97
CA LYS A 461 1.07 -15.70 -6.56
C LYS A 461 1.52 -15.51 -5.10
N LEU A 462 1.09 -16.38 -4.19
CA LEU A 462 1.55 -16.37 -2.80
C LEU A 462 3.06 -16.56 -2.72
N GLY A 463 3.64 -17.47 -3.51
CA GLY A 463 5.08 -17.66 -3.60
C GLY A 463 5.83 -16.41 -4.09
N GLN A 464 5.24 -15.62 -4.98
CA GLN A 464 5.80 -14.32 -5.39
C GLN A 464 5.78 -13.31 -4.23
N ALA A 465 4.69 -13.22 -3.47
CA ALA A 465 4.61 -12.37 -2.28
C ALA A 465 5.64 -12.81 -1.20
N GLN A 466 5.77 -14.11 -0.96
CA GLN A 466 6.80 -14.68 -0.08
C GLN A 466 8.22 -14.34 -0.53
N ALA A 467 8.50 -14.37 -1.84
CA ALA A 467 9.79 -14.00 -2.37
C ALA A 467 10.15 -12.53 -2.10
N VAL A 468 9.17 -11.62 -2.19
CA VAL A 468 9.37 -10.20 -1.86
C VAL A 468 9.66 -10.01 -0.37
N VAL A 469 8.88 -10.66 0.50
CA VAL A 469 9.09 -10.61 1.96
C VAL A 469 10.44 -11.22 2.34
N GLY A 470 10.82 -12.36 1.75
CA GLY A 470 12.12 -13.00 1.98
C GLY A 470 13.30 -12.15 1.50
N LYS A 471 13.16 -11.47 0.35
CA LYS A 471 14.14 -10.46 -0.08
C LYS A 471 14.24 -9.34 0.95
N GLY A 472 13.12 -8.84 1.45
CA GLY A 472 13.06 -7.83 2.50
C GLY A 472 13.79 -8.27 3.77
N GLN A 473 13.51 -9.48 4.29
CA GLN A 473 14.20 -10.05 5.45
C GLN A 473 15.71 -10.10 5.26
N ASN A 474 16.18 -10.53 4.09
CA ASN A 474 17.61 -10.54 3.76
C ASN A 474 18.19 -9.12 3.74
N GLN A 475 17.51 -8.15 3.12
CA GLN A 475 17.94 -6.76 3.10
C GLN A 475 18.05 -6.17 4.51
N PHE A 476 17.07 -6.42 5.38
CA PHE A 476 17.12 -6.00 6.78
C PHE A 476 18.28 -6.64 7.55
N ASN A 477 18.52 -7.95 7.38
CA ASN A 477 19.67 -8.63 7.99
C ASN A 477 21.01 -8.02 7.55
N PHE A 478 21.18 -7.73 6.26
CA PHE A 478 22.38 -7.06 5.76
C PHE A 478 22.53 -5.64 6.33
N ALA A 479 21.44 -4.88 6.40
CA ALA A 479 21.44 -3.53 6.95
C ALA A 479 21.78 -3.52 8.44
N VAL A 480 21.23 -4.45 9.23
CA VAL A 480 21.55 -4.61 10.66
C VAL A 480 23.03 -4.97 10.85
N SER A 481 23.55 -5.91 10.07
CA SER A 481 24.97 -6.31 10.12
C SER A 481 25.91 -5.15 9.75
N LEU A 482 25.55 -4.39 8.71
CA LEU A 482 26.30 -3.20 8.29
C LEU A 482 26.27 -2.12 9.37
N ALA A 483 25.09 -1.79 9.90
CA ALA A 483 24.93 -0.78 10.95
C ALA A 483 25.68 -1.17 12.24
N SER A 484 25.67 -2.45 12.61
CA SER A 484 26.44 -2.97 13.75
C SER A 484 27.96 -2.84 13.55
N THR A 485 28.42 -3.13 12.34
CA THR A 485 29.83 -2.93 11.96
C THR A 485 30.22 -1.46 12.01
N GLN A 486 29.37 -0.56 11.47
CA GLN A 486 29.58 0.88 11.53
C GLN A 486 29.58 1.40 12.97
N LEU A 487 28.66 0.94 13.81
CA LEU A 487 28.58 1.27 15.23
C LEU A 487 29.88 0.90 15.94
N THR A 488 30.39 -0.31 15.72
CA THR A 488 31.65 -0.79 16.32
C THR A 488 32.85 0.04 15.86
N ASN A 489 32.92 0.36 14.57
CA ASN A 489 34.01 1.17 14.01
C ASN A 489 33.96 2.63 14.53
N LEU A 490 32.76 3.21 14.65
CA LEU A 490 32.57 4.55 15.21
C LEU A 490 32.89 4.57 16.71
N ALA A 491 32.50 3.53 17.47
CA ALA A 491 32.86 3.38 18.88
C ALA A 491 34.39 3.30 19.06
N ALA A 492 35.08 2.49 18.25
CA ALA A 492 36.54 2.42 18.27
C ALA A 492 37.21 3.75 17.86
N SER A 493 36.59 4.51 16.98
CA SER A 493 37.11 5.81 16.51
C SER A 493 36.86 6.91 17.54
N GLU A 494 35.70 6.93 18.20
CA GLU A 494 35.44 7.82 19.34
C GLU A 494 36.39 7.50 20.50
N SER A 495 36.56 6.23 20.86
CA SER A 495 37.49 5.79 21.91
C SER A 495 38.91 6.29 21.66
N ARG A 496 39.45 6.15 20.43
CA ARG A 496 40.79 6.68 20.07
C ARG A 496 40.93 8.20 20.21
N ILE A 497 39.84 8.94 20.08
CA ILE A 497 39.84 10.41 20.19
C ILE A 497 39.66 10.82 21.65
N ARG A 498 38.76 10.14 22.37
CA ARG A 498 38.22 10.63 23.63
C ARG A 498 38.73 9.90 24.85
N ASP A 499 39.15 8.64 24.74
CA ASP A 499 39.58 7.85 25.90
C ASP A 499 41.01 8.22 26.30
N ALA A 500 41.26 8.25 27.61
CA ALA A 500 42.58 8.44 28.18
C ALA A 500 43.27 7.09 28.41
N ASP A 501 44.57 7.04 28.15
CA ASP A 501 45.42 5.94 28.63
C ASP A 501 45.59 6.11 30.15
N LEU A 502 44.85 5.32 30.93
CA LEU A 502 44.84 5.38 32.38
C LEU A 502 46.22 5.08 32.99
N ALA A 503 47.04 4.23 32.36
CA ALA A 503 48.36 3.92 32.87
C ALA A 503 49.31 5.12 32.73
N LEU A 504 49.27 5.78 31.55
CA LEU A 504 50.04 7.00 31.32
C LEU A 504 49.56 8.14 32.21
N GLU A 505 48.24 8.32 32.36
CA GLU A 505 47.68 9.43 33.12
C GLU A 505 47.87 9.23 34.64
N ALA A 506 47.89 7.99 35.13
CA ALA A 506 48.30 7.66 36.49
C ALA A 506 49.79 7.96 36.74
N ALA A 507 50.67 7.69 35.76
CA ALA A 507 52.09 8.05 35.84
C ALA A 507 52.29 9.57 35.84
N ASN A 508 51.53 10.30 35.01
CA ASN A 508 51.51 11.77 35.01
C ASN A 508 50.99 12.34 36.34
N LEU A 509 49.99 11.70 36.95
CA LEU A 509 49.46 12.13 38.26
C LEU A 509 50.51 11.98 39.35
N THR A 510 51.21 10.84 39.35
CA THR A 510 52.32 10.57 40.28
C THR A 510 53.45 11.58 40.08
N LYS A 511 53.80 11.88 38.83
CA LYS A 511 54.78 12.93 38.49
C LYS A 511 54.34 14.31 39.00
N ALA A 512 53.07 14.67 38.83
CA ALA A 512 52.52 15.95 39.27
C ALA A 512 52.55 16.07 40.81
N GLN A 513 52.24 15.00 41.53
CA GLN A 513 52.33 14.94 43.00
C GLN A 513 53.77 15.13 43.49
N ILE A 514 54.75 14.47 42.86
CA ILE A 514 56.18 14.62 43.20
C ILE A 514 56.66 16.06 42.91
N LEU A 515 56.29 16.63 41.76
CA LEU A 515 56.64 18.01 41.40
C LEU A 515 56.00 19.04 42.33
N GLN A 516 54.77 18.80 42.79
CA GLN A 516 54.10 19.67 43.77
C GLN A 516 54.88 19.68 45.09
N GLN A 517 55.26 18.50 45.60
CA GLN A 517 56.06 18.37 46.83
C GLN A 517 57.43 19.05 46.69
N ALA A 518 58.11 18.85 45.55
CA ALA A 518 59.39 19.49 45.25
C ALA A 518 59.26 21.02 45.07
N GLY A 519 58.17 21.50 44.46
CA GLY A 519 57.89 22.92 44.25
C GLY A 519 57.63 23.66 45.57
N VAL A 520 56.92 23.03 46.51
CA VAL A 520 56.73 23.58 47.87
C VAL A 520 58.07 23.68 48.61
N ALA A 521 58.92 22.66 48.51
CA ALA A 521 60.26 22.69 49.10
C ALA A 521 61.16 23.76 48.46
N ALA A 522 61.15 23.88 47.12
CA ALA A 522 61.90 24.90 46.39
C ALA A 522 61.41 26.33 46.68
N LEU A 523 60.10 26.55 46.84
CA LEU A 523 59.52 27.82 47.25
C LEU A 523 59.93 28.19 48.69
N ALA A 524 59.95 27.21 49.60
CA ALA A 524 60.45 27.41 50.95
C ALA A 524 61.94 27.82 50.96
N GLN A 525 62.76 27.20 50.10
CA GLN A 525 64.18 27.52 49.94
C GLN A 525 64.42 28.87 49.23
N ALA A 526 63.60 29.23 48.24
CA ALA A 526 63.69 30.51 47.54
C ALA A 526 63.25 31.70 48.42
N ASN A 527 62.39 31.48 49.41
CA ASN A 527 61.98 32.48 50.39
C ASN A 527 62.97 32.64 51.56
N SER A 528 63.77 31.62 51.88
CA SER A 528 64.77 31.70 52.95
C SER A 528 66.05 32.42 52.53
N ALA A 529 66.42 32.42 51.23
CA ALA A 529 67.64 33.06 50.74
C ALA A 529 67.69 34.60 50.95
N PRO A 530 66.64 35.40 50.64
CA PRO A 530 66.64 36.84 50.95
C PRO A 530 66.54 37.13 52.45
N GLN A 531 65.86 36.28 53.22
CA GLN A 531 65.72 36.42 54.68
C GLN A 531 67.06 36.18 55.40
N ALA A 532 67.85 35.20 54.94
CA ALA A 532 69.20 34.95 55.45
C ALA A 532 70.15 36.14 55.18
N VAL A 533 70.00 36.83 54.04
CA VAL A 533 70.79 38.02 53.71
C VAL A 533 70.34 39.26 54.51
N LEU A 534 69.04 39.45 54.71
CA LEU A 534 68.50 40.49 55.61
C LEU A 534 68.88 40.26 57.08
N SER A 535 69.01 39.01 57.51
CA SER A 535 69.55 38.63 58.82
C SER A 535 71.03 39.03 58.97
N LEU A 536 71.82 38.94 57.89
CA LEU A 536 73.24 39.33 57.86
C LEU A 536 73.47 40.84 57.70
N LEU A 537 72.45 41.61 57.30
CA LEU A 537 72.52 43.07 57.22
C LEU A 537 71.95 43.78 58.46
N ARG A 538 71.24 43.05 59.33
CA ARG A 538 70.59 43.55 60.56
C ARG A 538 71.34 43.16 61.85
N GLY A 539 72.30 42.24 61.75
CA GLY A 539 73.31 41.98 62.78
C GLY A 539 74.64 42.54 62.31
#